data_AF-A0A962H5I0-F1
#
_entry.id   AF-A0A962H5I0-F1
#
_cell.length_a   1.000
_cell.length_b   1.000
_cell.length_c   1.000
_cell.angle_alpha   90.00
_cell.angle_beta   90.00
_cell.angle_gamma   90.00
#
_symmetry.space_group_name_H-M   'P 1'
#
loop_
_entity.id
_entity.type
_entity.pdbx_description
1 polymer ?
#
loop_
_entity_poly.entity_id
_entity_poly.type
_entity_poly.pdbx_seq_one_letter_code
_entity_poly.pdbx_strand_id
1 'polypeptide(L)'
;MSHAPFFAIDPAWKQLLGRLQINVDTVLTHAGLQQDLLGRATVGLSTAEMFALWEALEAIYRGDDLLLRIFENFQSDSFSP
;
A
#
# COMPACT_ATOMS: atom_id res chain seq x y z
N MET A 1 -11.89 -17.62 19.76
CA MET A 1 -11.75 -17.42 18.30
C MET A 1 -10.85 -16.21 18.11
N SER A 2 -9.58 -16.42 17.79
CA SER A 2 -8.66 -15.31 17.52
C SER A 2 -9.05 -14.70 16.18
N HIS A 3 -9.48 -13.45 16.16
CA HIS A 3 -9.65 -12.73 14.90
C HIS A 3 -8.24 -12.60 14.30
N ALA A 4 -8.04 -13.14 13.10
CA ALA A 4 -6.82 -12.87 12.36
C ALA A 4 -6.69 -11.34 12.24
N PRO A 5 -5.50 -10.77 12.51
CA PRO A 5 -5.32 -9.33 12.40
C PRO A 5 -5.58 -8.91 10.96
N PHE A 6 -6.62 -8.10 10.76
CA PHE A 6 -6.89 -7.45 9.49
C PHE A 6 -6.26 -6.07 9.53
N PHE A 7 -5.45 -5.77 8.51
CA PHE A 7 -4.78 -4.49 8.37
C PHE A 7 -5.66 -3.58 7.52
N ALA A 8 -6.16 -2.50 8.11
CA ALA A 8 -6.87 -1.48 7.34
C ALA A 8 -5.89 -0.80 6.37
N ILE A 9 -6.32 -0.63 5.11
CA ILE A 9 -5.57 0.13 4.12
C ILE A 9 -6.26 1.48 3.87
N ASP A 10 -5.51 2.55 4.06
CA ASP A 10 -6.03 3.92 3.93
C ASP A 10 -6.09 4.33 2.44
N PRO A 11 -7.17 4.99 1.97
CA PRO A 11 -7.25 5.54 0.62
C PRO A 11 -6.08 6.46 0.22
N ALA A 12 -5.39 7.08 1.19
CA ALA A 12 -4.19 7.89 1.00
C ALA A 12 -3.05 7.12 0.29
N TRP A 13 -3.03 5.78 0.37
CA TRP A 13 -2.10 4.95 -0.39
C TRP A 13 -2.17 5.21 -1.89
N LYS A 14 -3.37 5.44 -2.43
CA LYS A 14 -3.53 5.74 -3.87
C LYS A 14 -2.80 7.03 -4.26
N GLN A 15 -2.90 8.05 -3.41
CA GLN A 15 -2.23 9.34 -3.64
C GLN A 15 -0.71 9.22 -3.47
N LEU A 16 -0.27 8.50 -2.44
CA LEU A 16 1.15 8.21 -2.20
C LEU A 16 1.79 7.50 -3.39
N LEU A 17 1.21 6.39 -3.84
CA LEU A 17 1.74 5.62 -4.97
C LEU A 17 1.76 6.45 -6.26
N GLY A 18 0.75 7.30 -6.47
CA GLY A 18 0.74 8.27 -7.56
C GLY A 18 1.93 9.24 -7.53
N ARG A 19 2.31 9.75 -6.36
CA ARG A 19 3.50 10.62 -6.20
C ARG A 19 4.80 9.90 -6.52
N LEU A 20 4.85 8.59 -6.27
CA LEU A 20 5.98 7.71 -6.63
C LEU A 20 5.94 7.23 -8.09
N GLN A 21 4.97 7.71 -8.89
CA GLN A 21 4.72 7.26 -10.26
C GLN A 21 4.44 5.74 -10.37
N ILE A 22 3.97 5.13 -9.27
CA ILE A 22 3.58 3.73 -9.21
C ILE A 22 2.10 3.61 -9.55
N ASN A 23 1.77 2.80 -10.56
CA ASN A 23 0.39 2.51 -10.92
C ASN A 23 -0.22 1.52 -9.93
N VAL A 24 -1.24 1.97 -9.19
CA VAL A 24 -1.96 1.18 -8.17
C VAL A 24 -2.60 -0.08 -8.75
N ASP A 25 -3.25 0.01 -9.91
CA ASP A 25 -3.95 -1.12 -10.53
C ASP A 25 -2.95 -2.23 -10.91
N THR A 26 -1.76 -1.84 -11.36
CA THR A 26 -0.64 -2.77 -11.61
C THR A 26 -0.20 -3.46 -10.32
N VAL A 27 -0.05 -2.71 -9.22
CA VAL A 27 0.33 -3.26 -7.91
C VAL A 27 -0.73 -4.26 -7.42
N LEU A 28 -2.00 -3.89 -7.44
CA LEU A 28 -3.09 -4.76 -6.98
C LEU A 28 -3.19 -6.02 -7.84
N THR A 29 -3.01 -5.90 -9.16
CA THR A 29 -2.97 -7.05 -10.06
C THR A 29 -1.82 -8.00 -9.72
N HIS A 30 -0.63 -7.45 -9.48
CA HIS A 30 0.56 -8.23 -9.15
C HIS A 30 0.43 -8.92 -7.78
N ALA A 31 -0.19 -8.25 -6.81
CA ALA A 31 -0.46 -8.77 -5.47
C ALA A 31 -1.65 -9.76 -5.42
N GLY A 32 -2.38 -9.97 -6.54
CA GLY A 32 -3.58 -10.81 -6.57
C GLY A 32 -4.78 -10.21 -5.81
N LEU A 33 -4.79 -8.89 -5.63
CA LEU A 33 -5.80 -8.16 -4.87
C LEU A 33 -6.90 -7.57 -5.79
N GLN A 34 -8.06 -7.29 -5.19
CA GLN A 34 -9.17 -6.65 -5.90
C GLN A 34 -8.84 -5.21 -6.30
N GLN A 35 -9.19 -4.80 -7.52
CA GLN A 35 -8.83 -3.50 -8.08
C GLN A 35 -9.50 -2.32 -7.36
N ASP A 36 -10.66 -2.53 -6.77
CA ASP A 36 -11.40 -1.52 -6.03
C ASP A 36 -11.06 -1.50 -4.54
N LEU A 37 -10.02 -2.23 -4.12
CA LEU A 37 -9.59 -2.35 -2.72
C LEU A 37 -9.39 -0.97 -2.05
N LEU A 38 -8.64 -0.07 -2.68
CA LEU A 38 -8.37 1.28 -2.15
C LEU A 38 -9.57 2.24 -2.26
N GLY A 39 -10.65 1.83 -2.94
CA GLY A 39 -11.88 2.60 -3.06
C GLY A 39 -12.94 2.26 -2.00
N ARG A 40 -12.71 1.22 -1.19
CA ARG A 40 -13.67 0.76 -0.19
C ARG A 40 -13.28 1.29 1.20
N ALA A 41 -14.25 1.87 1.90
CA ALA A 41 -14.03 2.54 3.19
C ALA A 41 -13.53 1.61 4.33
N THR A 42 -13.65 0.29 4.18
CA THR A 42 -13.41 -0.67 5.27
C THR A 42 -13.08 -2.06 4.74
N VAL A 43 -12.04 -2.19 3.90
CA VAL A 43 -11.45 -3.51 3.61
C VAL A 43 -10.17 -3.65 4.42
N GLY A 44 -10.14 -4.69 5.24
CA GLY A 44 -8.94 -5.12 5.92
C GLY A 44 -8.24 -6.21 5.11
N LEU A 45 -6.92 -6.12 5.01
CA LEU A 45 -6.08 -7.16 4.41
C LEU A 45 -5.69 -8.18 5.48
N SER A 46 -5.75 -9.46 5.14
CA SER A 46 -5.08 -10.49 5.92
C SER A 46 -3.57 -10.27 5.92
N THR A 47 -2.85 -10.93 6.84
CA THR A 47 -1.38 -10.90 6.86
C THR A 47 -0.78 -11.29 5.50
N ALA A 48 -1.30 -12.35 4.86
CA ALA A 48 -0.79 -12.82 3.57
C ALA A 48 -1.01 -11.76 2.47
N GLU A 49 -2.17 -11.13 2.42
CA GLU A 49 -2.48 -10.07 1.45
C GLU A 49 -1.63 -8.82 1.68
N MET A 50 -1.33 -8.48 2.94
CA MET A 50 -0.42 -7.38 3.27
C MET A 50 1.01 -7.67 2.77
N PHE A 51 1.52 -8.90 2.96
CA PHE A 51 2.82 -9.27 2.42
C PHE A 51 2.84 -9.26 0.89
N ALA A 52 1.81 -9.81 0.23
CA ALA A 52 1.70 -9.80 -1.23
C ALA A 52 1.68 -8.37 -1.80
N LEU A 53 1.01 -7.43 -1.10
CA LEU A 53 1.03 -6.03 -1.47
C LEU A 53 2.44 -5.44 -1.43
N TRP A 54 3.21 -5.71 -0.37
CA TRP A 54 4.58 -5.22 -0.24
C TRP A 54 5.52 -5.80 -1.27
N GLU A 55 5.47 -7.11 -1.51
CA GLU A 55 6.28 -7.77 -2.54
C GLU A 55 5.97 -7.22 -3.94
N ALA A 56 4.70 -6.95 -4.24
CA ALA A 56 4.30 -6.33 -5.50
C ALA A 56 4.88 -4.92 -5.66
N LEU A 57 4.86 -4.12 -4.59
CA LEU A 57 5.43 -2.77 -4.62
C LEU A 57 6.94 -2.80 -4.87
N GLU A 58 7.67 -3.68 -4.18
CA GLU A 58 9.11 -3.84 -4.38
C GLU A 58 9.45 -4.29 -5.80
N ALA A 59 8.71 -5.28 -6.33
CA ALA A 59 8.90 -5.80 -7.68
C ALA A 59 8.63 -4.74 -8.78
N ILE A 60 7.66 -3.86 -8.57
CA ILE A 60 7.28 -2.80 -9.51
C ILE A 60 8.23 -1.60 -9.43
N TYR A 61 8.60 -1.19 -8.22
CA TYR A 61 9.44 -0.01 -8.01
C TYR A 61 10.90 -0.22 -8.47
N ARG A 62 11.45 -1.43 -8.31
CA ARG A 62 12.80 -1.82 -8.77
C ARG A 62 13.96 -0.99 -8.20
N GLY A 63 13.77 -0.31 -7.07
CA GLY A 63 14.79 0.47 -6.36
C GLY A 63 14.85 0.11 -4.88
N ASP A 64 16.03 0.25 -4.29
CA ASP A 64 16.28 -0.12 -2.88
C ASP A 64 15.80 0.96 -1.90
N ASP A 65 15.31 2.10 -2.39
CA ASP A 65 14.90 3.26 -1.61
C ASP A 65 13.37 3.40 -1.46
N LEU A 66 12.57 2.38 -1.81
CA LEU A 66 11.10 2.42 -1.76
C LEU A 66 10.56 2.95 -0.42
N LEU A 67 11.00 2.36 0.69
CA LEU A 67 10.55 2.74 2.03
C LEU A 67 10.95 4.17 2.39
N LEU A 68 12.13 4.62 1.96
CA LEU A 68 12.58 6.00 2.15
C LEU A 68 11.67 6.96 1.38
N ARG A 69 11.38 6.67 0.11
CA ARG A 69 10.49 7.49 -0.72
C ARG A 69 9.07 7.54 -0.16
N ILE A 70 8.57 6.42 0.34
CA ILE A 70 7.29 6.36 1.03
C ILE A 70 7.28 7.31 2.24
N PHE A 71 8.31 7.23 3.10
CA PHE A 71 8.40 8.05 4.30
C PHE A 71 8.57 9.55 3.99
N GLU A 72 9.39 9.91 3.01
CA GLU A 72 9.55 11.30 2.52
C GLU A 72 8.21 11.90 2.08
N ASN A 73 7.36 11.11 1.42
CA ASN A 73 6.06 11.56 0.94
C ASN A 73 4.99 11.60 2.05
N PHE A 74 5.12 10.81 3.12
CA PHE A 74 4.26 10.92 4.30
C PHE A 74 4.54 12.18 5.14
N GLN A 75 5.80 12.60 5.27
CA GLN A 75 6.17 13.78 6.06
C GLN A 75 5.62 15.11 5.52
N SER A 76 5.15 15.14 4.27
CA SER A 76 4.57 16.34 3.68
C SER A 76 3.22 16.75 4.31
N ASP A 77 2.53 15.87 5.05
CA ASP A 77 1.23 16.15 5.69
C ASP A 77 1.23 15.92 7.22
N SER A 78 2.19 16.55 7.92
CA SER A 78 2.22 16.70 9.40
C SER A 78 2.78 15.50 10.17
N PHE A 79 4.10 15.55 10.44
CA PHE A 79 4.65 14.93 11.63
C PHE A 79 4.59 15.98 12.77
N SER A 80 3.59 15.86 13.66
CA SER A 80 3.66 16.52 14.96
C SER A 80 4.25 15.51 15.95
N PRO A 81 5.37 15.83 16.63
CA PRO A 81 5.96 14.94 17.63
C PRO A 81 5.00 14.60 18.77
#